data_AF-A0AAN6W7A0-F1
#
_entry.id   AF-A0AAN6W7A0-F1
#
_cell.length_a   1.000
_cell.length_b   1.000
_cell.length_c   1.000
_cell.angle_alpha   90.00
_cell.angle_beta   90.00
_cell.angle_gamma   90.00
#
_symmetry.space_group_name_H-M   'P 1'
#
loop_
_entity.id
_entity.type
_entity.pdbx_description
1 polymer ?
#
loop_
_entity_poly.entity_id
_entity_poly.type
_entity_poly.pdbx_seq_one_letter_code
_entity_poly.pdbx_strand_id
1 'polypeptide(L)'
;MVPDRFRGDPAFIAEIIAGEGVTYTVGVPSEYSALIRFGGESLRQCTSWRLAVSGGERLTRNHLDAFASLGLPKLALLKRVWTSRGNCVVHPDVCGLPPQ
;
A
#
# COMPACT_ATOMS: atom_id res chain seq x y z
N MET A 1 -3.84 9.00 -10.64
CA MET A 1 -2.44 8.64 -11.02
C MET A 1 -1.59 9.88 -10.80
N VAL A 2 -0.46 9.78 -10.09
CA VAL A 2 0.40 10.94 -9.79
C VAL A 2 1.21 11.33 -11.05
N PRO A 3 1.34 12.64 -11.36
CA PRO A 3 2.16 13.11 -12.49
C PRO A 3 3.61 12.62 -12.39
N ASP A 4 4.25 12.37 -13.53
CA ASP A 4 5.57 11.73 -13.62
C ASP A 4 6.65 12.39 -12.76
N ARG A 5 6.73 13.72 -12.81
CA ARG A 5 7.69 14.54 -12.03
C ARG A 5 7.62 14.33 -10.52
N PHE A 6 6.51 13.82 -10.00
CA PHE A 6 6.29 13.59 -8.57
C PHE A 6 6.37 12.11 -8.18
N ARG A 7 6.55 11.20 -9.15
CA ARG A 7 6.62 9.76 -8.86
C ARG A 7 7.86 9.36 -8.06
N GLY A 8 8.92 10.15 -8.15
CA GLY A 8 10.16 9.95 -7.40
C GLY A 8 10.13 10.53 -5.98
N ASP A 9 9.01 11.11 -5.52
CA ASP A 9 8.89 11.72 -4.19
C ASP A 9 7.81 11.01 -3.36
N PRO A 10 8.19 9.98 -2.58
CA PRO A 10 7.24 9.22 -1.77
C PRO A 10 6.61 10.04 -0.64
N ALA A 11 7.29 11.06 -0.12
CA ALA A 11 6.73 11.91 0.93
C ALA A 11 5.60 12.77 0.36
N PHE A 12 5.84 13.41 -0.79
CA PHE A 12 4.83 14.21 -1.47
C PHE A 12 3.63 13.36 -1.94
N ILE A 13 3.87 12.13 -2.43
CA ILE A 13 2.77 11.22 -2.76
C ILE A 13 1.94 10.86 -1.51
N ALA A 14 2.58 10.63 -0.37
CA ALA A 14 1.88 10.35 0.88
C ALA A 14 1.02 11.54 1.35
N GLU A 15 1.51 12.77 1.19
CA GLU A 15 0.73 13.99 1.42
C GLU A 15 -0.49 14.06 0.51
N ILE A 16 -0.35 13.75 -0.78
CA ILE A 16 -1.50 13.68 -1.71
C ILE A 16 -2.50 12.62 -1.26
N ILE A 17 -2.03 11.42 -0.88
CA ILE A 17 -2.91 10.33 -0.42
C ILE A 17 -3.73 10.78 0.79
N ALA A 18 -3.11 11.47 1.74
CA ALA A 18 -3.77 11.97 2.94
C ALA A 18 -4.69 13.18 2.65
N GLY A 19 -4.19 14.17 1.91
CA GLY A 19 -4.87 15.44 1.66
C GLY A 19 -6.09 15.31 0.74
N GLU A 20 -6.01 14.45 -0.27
CA GLU A 20 -7.09 14.23 -1.24
C GLU A 20 -8.11 13.17 -0.77
N GLY A 21 -7.93 12.61 0.43
CA GLY A 21 -8.84 11.60 0.97
C GLY A 21 -8.87 10.32 0.13
N VAL A 22 -7.72 9.92 -0.45
CA VAL A 22 -7.61 8.75 -1.31
C VAL A 22 -8.10 7.50 -0.56
N THR A 23 -8.93 6.70 -1.21
CA THR A 23 -9.54 5.51 -0.60
C THR A 23 -8.85 4.20 -0.99
N TYR A 24 -8.23 4.16 -2.17
CA TYR A 24 -7.47 3.02 -2.64
C TYR A 24 -6.23 3.42 -3.44
N THR A 25 -5.22 2.55 -3.41
CA THR A 25 -3.98 2.70 -4.18
C THR A 25 -3.60 1.40 -4.85
N VAL A 26 -2.85 1.48 -5.94
CA VAL A 26 -2.21 0.35 -6.60
C VAL A 26 -0.73 0.71 -6.78
N GLY A 27 0.16 -0.18 -6.37
CA GLY A 27 1.61 0.02 -6.45
C GLY A 27 2.35 -1.29 -6.31
N VAL A 28 3.67 -1.25 -6.38
CA VAL A 28 4.53 -2.40 -6.07
C VAL A 28 4.98 -2.37 -4.60
N PRO A 29 5.36 -3.51 -3.98
CA PRO A 29 5.85 -3.55 -2.60
C PRO A 29 6.95 -2.54 -2.26
N SER A 30 7.92 -2.32 -3.17
CA SER A 30 9.03 -1.38 -2.97
C SER A 30 8.57 0.08 -2.90
N GLU A 31 7.59 0.48 -3.73
CA GLU A 31 6.96 1.80 -3.69
C GLU A 31 6.26 2.02 -2.35
N TYR A 32 5.49 1.04 -1.85
CA TYR A 32 4.83 1.15 -0.55
C TYR A 32 5.83 1.27 0.60
N SER A 33 6.95 0.54 0.54
CA SER A 33 8.02 0.69 1.53
C SER A 33 8.57 2.11 1.55
N ALA A 34 8.79 2.72 0.38
CA ALA A 34 9.26 4.09 0.27
C ALA A 34 8.20 5.09 0.80
N LEU A 35 6.93 4.92 0.41
CA LEU A 35 5.81 5.75 0.89
C LEU A 35 5.72 5.73 2.42
N ILE A 36 5.76 4.54 3.02
CA ILE A 36 5.64 4.39 4.48
C ILE A 36 6.88 4.94 5.18
N ARG A 37 8.08 4.69 4.63
CA ARG A 37 9.33 5.16 5.21
C ARG A 37 9.45 6.68 5.21
N PHE A 38 9.10 7.34 4.11
CA PHE A 38 9.33 8.78 3.93
C PHE A 38 8.08 9.63 4.18
N GLY A 39 6.88 9.05 4.09
CA GLY A 39 5.60 9.74 4.26
C GLY A 39 4.70 9.15 5.35
N GLY A 40 5.25 8.30 6.22
CA GLY A 40 4.47 7.57 7.24
C GLY A 40 3.69 8.48 8.19
N GLU A 41 4.15 9.70 8.47
CA GLU A 41 3.41 10.66 9.30
C GLU A 41 2.09 11.06 8.65
N SER A 42 2.10 11.47 7.38
CA SER A 42 0.90 11.80 6.60
C SER A 42 -0.03 10.59 6.46
N LEU A 43 0.55 9.41 6.16
CA LEU A 43 -0.24 8.19 5.96
C LEU A 43 -0.94 7.73 7.23
N ARG A 44 -0.31 7.83 8.41
CA ARG A 44 -0.93 7.47 9.70
C ARG A 44 -2.20 8.26 10.01
N GLN A 45 -2.35 9.45 9.45
CA GLN A 45 -3.53 10.29 9.61
C GLN A 45 -4.62 10.00 8.55
N CYS A 46 -4.29 9.26 7.50
CA CYS A 46 -5.18 8.99 6.37
C CYS A 46 -6.15 7.84 6.67
N THR A 47 -7.23 8.15 7.40
CA THR A 47 -8.29 7.17 7.72
C THR A 47 -9.22 6.84 6.54
N SER A 48 -9.16 7.62 5.45
CA SER A 48 -9.88 7.35 4.21
C SER A 48 -9.25 6.21 3.40
N TRP A 49 -7.94 6.02 3.50
CA TRP A 49 -7.21 4.99 2.76
C TRP A 49 -7.49 3.61 3.36
N ARG A 50 -8.25 2.81 2.63
CA ARG A 50 -8.78 1.52 3.10
C ARG A 50 -8.25 0.33 2.33
N LEU A 51 -7.66 0.58 1.15
CA LEU A 51 -7.23 -0.49 0.27
C LEU A 51 -5.90 -0.18 -0.42
N ALA A 52 -4.89 -1.00 -0.15
CA ALA A 52 -3.66 -1.03 -0.91
C ALA A 52 -3.62 -2.31 -1.74
N VAL A 53 -3.52 -2.21 -3.06
CA VAL A 53 -3.29 -3.37 -3.92
C VAL A 53 -1.82 -3.39 -4.32
N SER A 54 -1.18 -4.54 -4.14
CA SER A 54 0.25 -4.73 -4.36
C SER A 54 0.55 -5.93 -5.22
N GLY A 55 1.43 -5.82 -6.21
CA GLY A 55 1.88 -6.95 -7.02
C GLY A 55 3.00 -6.57 -7.97
N GLY A 56 3.53 -7.54 -8.73
CA GLY A 56 4.68 -7.31 -9.61
C GLY A 56 6.05 -7.51 -8.94
N GLU A 57 6.11 -7.52 -7.61
CA GLU A 57 7.28 -7.93 -6.85
C GLU A 57 6.88 -8.90 -5.72
N ARG A 58 7.88 -9.49 -5.07
CA ARG A 58 7.66 -10.38 -3.94
C ARG A 58 7.22 -9.59 -2.71
N LEU A 59 5.99 -9.82 -2.25
CA LEU A 59 5.55 -9.34 -0.94
C LEU A 59 6.24 -10.16 0.17
N THR A 60 6.86 -9.48 1.12
CA THR A 60 7.65 -10.08 2.23
C THR A 60 7.13 -9.60 3.59
N ARG A 61 7.56 -10.24 4.68
CA ARG A 61 7.22 -9.82 6.06
C ARG A 61 7.53 -8.35 6.33
N ASN A 62 8.70 -7.85 5.92
CA ASN A 62 9.05 -6.44 6.12
C ASN A 62 8.05 -5.47 5.49
N HIS A 63 7.44 -5.84 4.35
CA HIS A 63 6.38 -5.02 3.75
C HIS A 63 5.12 -5.03 4.61
N LEU A 64 4.73 -6.20 5.12
CA LEU A 64 3.58 -6.34 6.01
C LEU A 64 3.79 -5.55 7.31
N ASP A 65 4.98 -5.64 7.90
CA ASP A 65 5.35 -4.92 9.12
C ASP A 65 5.34 -3.40 8.89
N ALA A 66 5.78 -2.94 7.70
CA ALA A 66 5.68 -1.54 7.32
C ALA A 66 4.22 -1.08 7.29
N PHE A 67 3.31 -1.82 6.65
CA PHE A 67 1.89 -1.50 6.66
C PHE A 67 1.29 -1.53 8.07
N ALA A 68 1.64 -2.53 8.89
CA ALA A 68 1.19 -2.62 10.28
C ALA A 68 1.64 -1.42 11.12
N SER A 69 2.84 -0.88 10.86
CA SER A 69 3.38 0.29 11.55
C SER A 69 2.58 1.58 11.35
N LEU A 70 1.68 1.62 10.35
CA LEU A 70 0.75 2.73 10.15
C LEU A 70 -0.40 2.74 11.17
N GLY A 71 -0.66 1.62 11.85
CA GLY A 71 -1.73 1.56 12.86
C GLY A 71 -3.12 1.89 12.30
N LEU A 72 -3.38 1.65 11.01
CA LEU A 72 -4.65 1.91 10.34
C LEU A 72 -5.53 0.66 10.34
N PRO A 73 -6.48 0.50 11.29
CA PRO A 73 -7.22 -0.76 11.49
C PRO A 73 -8.17 -1.12 10.34
N LYS A 74 -8.45 -0.18 9.44
CA LYS A 74 -9.35 -0.37 8.27
C LYS A 74 -8.59 -0.51 6.96
N LEU A 75 -7.26 -0.46 6.97
CA LEU A 75 -6.44 -0.59 5.77
C LEU A 75 -6.16 -2.06 5.48
N ALA A 76 -6.65 -2.55 4.35
CA ALA A 76 -6.35 -3.88 3.84
C ALA A 76 -5.28 -3.82 2.75
N LEU A 77 -4.33 -4.77 2.80
CA LEU A 77 -3.36 -5.00 1.74
C LEU A 77 -3.79 -6.21 0.92
N LEU A 78 -4.02 -6.04 -0.38
CA LEU A 78 -4.35 -7.14 -1.27
C LEU A 78 -3.17 -7.47 -2.18
N LYS A 79 -2.83 -8.75 -2.26
CA LYS A 79 -1.78 -9.24 -3.14
C LYS A 79 -2.36 -9.60 -4.51
N ARG A 80 -1.85 -8.93 -5.55
CA ARG A 80 -2.15 -9.16 -6.95
C ARG A 80 -1.16 -10.15 -7.55
N VAL A 81 -1.66 -11.26 -8.06
CA VAL A 81 -0.87 -12.35 -8.66
C VAL A 81 -1.35 -12.61 -10.09
N TRP A 82 -0.39 -12.81 -11.00
CA TRP A 82 -0.67 -13.26 -12.35
C TRP A 82 -0.75 -14.78 -12.39
N THR A 83 -1.85 -15.31 -12.93
CA THR A 83 -2.03 -16.75 -13.12
C THR A 83 -1.56 -17.17 -14.51
N SER A 84 -1.16 -18.44 -14.67
CA SER A 84 -0.78 -19.00 -15.98
C SER A 84 -1.92 -18.99 -17.01
N ARG A 85 -3.16 -18.72 -16.58
CA ARG A 85 -4.34 -18.56 -17.44
C ARG A 85 -4.51 -17.15 -18.01
N GLY A 86 -3.53 -16.26 -17.83
CA GLY A 86 -3.57 -14.88 -18.33
C GLY A 86 -4.42 -13.93 -17.49
N ASN A 87 -4.96 -14.39 -16.35
CA ASN A 87 -5.85 -13.59 -15.49
C ASN A 87 -5.11 -13.11 -14.22
N CYS A 88 -5.48 -11.91 -13.78
CA CYS A 88 -5.02 -11.27 -12.55
C CYS A 88 -5.97 -11.63 -11.38
N VAL A 89 -5.44 -12.23 -10.31
CA VAL A 89 -6.20 -12.58 -9.10
C VAL A 89 -5.70 -11.73 -7.94
N VAL A 90 -6.63 -11.30 -7.09
CA VAL A 90 -6.35 -10.48 -5.90
C VAL A 90 -6.67 -11.32 -4.66
N HIS A 91 -5.64 -11.65 -3.87
CA HIS A 91 -5.78 -12.35 -2.59
C HIS A 91 -5.82 -11.34 -1.44
N PRO A 92 -6.76 -11.47 -0.48
CA PRO A 92 -6.74 -10.69 0.73
C PRO A 92 -5.63 -11.18 1.66
N ASP A 93 -4.48 -10.49 1.66
CA ASP A 93 -3.48 -10.63 2.72
C ASP A 93 -3.86 -9.65 3.83
N VAL A 94 -4.75 -10.09 4.73
CA VAL A 94 -5.23 -9.24 5.81
C VAL A 94 -4.09 -8.98 6.79
N CYS A 95 -3.51 -7.77 6.70
CA CYS A 95 -2.69 -7.21 7.76
C CYS A 95 -3.57 -7.13 9.02
N GLY A 96 -3.44 -8.10 9.94
CA GLY A 96 -4.15 -8.10 11.23
C GLY A 96 -4.93 -9.35 11.62
N LEU A 97 -4.89 -10.48 10.89
CA LEU A 97 -5.33 -11.75 11.48
C LEU A 97 -4.17 -12.42 12.25
N PRO A 98 -4.40 -12.88 13.49
CA PRO A 98 -3.43 -13.72 14.17
C PRO A 98 -3.17 -15.00 13.35
N PRO A 99 -1.96 -15.56 13.40
CA PRO A 99 -1.71 -16.86 12.77
C PRO A 99 -2.62 -17.92 13.41
N GLN A 100 -3.34 -18.67 12.58
CA GLN A 100 -3.93 -19.96 12.97
C GLN A 100 -2.85 -21.03 13.04
#